data_AF-A0A819RSD5-F1
#
_entry.id   AF-A0A819RSD5-F1
#
_cell.length_a   1.000
_cell.length_b   1.000
_cell.length_c   1.000
_cell.angle_alpha   90.00
_cell.angle_beta   90.00
_cell.angle_gamma   90.00
#
_symmetry.space_group_name_H-M   'P 1'
#
loop_
_entity.id
_entity.type
_entity.pdbx_description
1 polymer ?
#
loop_
_entity_poly.entity_id
_entity_poly.type
_entity_poly.pdbx_seq_one_letter_code
_entity_poly.pdbx_strand_id
1 'polypeptide(L)'
;MSHTIRNDECNAVSFLQLHATKIHRLVLIRSPTVCFTSLNNLRSLTLKYGTPEQFNSIRPEYFPFLEILHVDSGLSLNASDVEKAMDKLLKMLFSNGFPKLRIFTSIHIGAISSRETWSHAPNLQCVHLYLKQNKDYELLLSICPNLRRFTTYEHHVFSPLSGRSHTWDTFKSCILGKSQGNHRRIMTEIGRLSTLEWGGKFMLHECSLDYMTKKSVPARFDNTGVPPLVLSEENFVIRGRIFPSKHPYSLASFLIEIRLPNAFPFAIPRVSFLDPIYHPHVKKTTEICECSLKLTPDNWRPTNSLNDVIETLIEVIEIEPTIGQYHEPTAGLEYHSARDTFDQKALSLVLSKGRPREYH
;
A
#
# COMPACT_ATOMS: atom_id res chain seq x y z
N MET A 1 5.57 21.44 -10.45
CA MET A 1 6.87 20.71 -10.38
C MET A 1 6.91 19.86 -9.11
N SER A 2 7.51 18.66 -9.16
CA SER A 2 7.80 17.83 -7.99
C SER A 2 9.27 18.01 -7.62
N HIS A 3 9.59 18.16 -6.35
CA HIS A 3 10.96 18.35 -5.88
C HIS A 3 11.23 17.51 -4.63
N THR A 4 12.44 16.94 -4.52
CA THR A 4 12.87 16.13 -3.38
C THR A 4 14.13 16.76 -2.82
N ILE A 5 14.15 17.02 -1.51
CA ILE A 5 15.31 17.56 -0.80
C ILE A 5 15.82 16.51 0.16
N ARG A 6 17.13 16.31 0.15
CA ARG A 6 17.85 15.40 1.06
C ARG A 6 18.82 16.19 1.93
N ASN A 7 19.24 15.61 3.06
CA ASN A 7 20.11 16.24 4.05
C ASN A 7 21.39 16.89 3.47
N ASP A 8 21.89 16.37 2.36
CA ASP A 8 23.19 16.73 1.81
C ASP A 8 23.11 17.88 0.77
N GLU A 9 21.93 18.45 0.53
CA GLU A 9 21.73 19.50 -0.48
C GLU A 9 21.86 20.90 0.12
N CYS A 10 23.09 21.44 0.15
CA CYS A 10 23.38 22.79 0.65
C CYS A 10 22.60 23.92 -0.05
N ASN A 11 22.16 23.71 -1.30
CA ASN A 11 21.45 24.71 -2.12
C ASN A 11 19.92 24.60 -2.06
N ALA A 12 19.38 23.67 -1.26
CA ALA A 12 17.94 23.39 -1.22
C ALA A 12 17.12 24.60 -0.77
N VAL A 13 17.61 25.37 0.21
CA VAL A 13 16.90 26.55 0.74
C VAL A 13 16.79 27.66 -0.32
N SER A 14 17.89 27.96 -1.02
CA SER A 14 17.91 28.94 -2.11
C SER A 14 17.03 28.51 -3.29
N PHE A 15 17.04 27.21 -3.62
CA PHE A 15 16.21 26.67 -4.70
C PHE A 15 14.70 26.81 -4.38
N LEU A 16 14.31 26.48 -3.15
CA LEU A 16 12.92 26.64 -2.71
C LEU A 16 12.48 28.09 -2.76
N GLN A 17 13.32 29.05 -2.38
CA GLN A 17 12.98 30.48 -2.47
C GLN A 17 12.78 30.94 -3.92
N LEU A 18 13.63 30.51 -4.84
CA LEU A 18 13.56 30.89 -6.26
C LEU A 18 12.37 30.25 -7.01
N HIS A 19 11.94 29.05 -6.59
CA HIS A 19 10.95 28.26 -7.31
C HIS A 19 9.67 27.96 -6.52
N ALA A 20 9.48 28.60 -5.37
CA ALA A 20 8.42 28.27 -4.41
C ALA A 20 7.03 28.14 -5.04
N THR A 21 6.67 29.07 -5.92
CA THR A 21 5.35 29.12 -6.59
C THR A 21 5.15 28.02 -7.64
N LYS A 22 6.23 27.38 -8.13
CA LYS A 22 6.19 26.32 -9.15
C LYS A 22 6.17 24.92 -8.55
N ILE A 23 6.44 24.79 -7.25
CA ILE A 23 6.50 23.51 -6.56
C ILE A 23 5.11 23.13 -6.08
N HIS A 24 4.60 22.00 -6.59
CA HIS A 24 3.30 21.44 -6.21
C HIS A 24 3.45 20.19 -5.34
N ARG A 25 4.60 19.50 -5.43
CA ARG A 25 4.93 18.34 -4.60
C ARG A 25 6.31 18.50 -4.03
N LEU A 26 6.43 18.34 -2.71
CA LEU A 26 7.68 18.46 -1.98
C LEU A 26 7.90 17.24 -1.12
N VAL A 27 9.05 16.60 -1.27
CA VAL A 27 9.48 15.47 -0.46
C VAL A 27 10.75 15.86 0.29
N LEU A 28 10.69 15.90 1.61
CA LEU A 28 11.82 16.17 2.49
C LEU A 28 12.29 14.85 3.11
N ILE A 29 13.57 14.52 2.99
CA ILE A 29 14.14 13.28 3.51
C ILE A 29 15.36 13.60 4.38
N ARG A 30 15.22 13.40 5.70
CA ARG A 30 16.27 13.73 6.68
C ARG A 30 16.82 15.15 6.52
N SER A 31 16.01 16.10 6.06
CA SER A 31 16.46 17.46 5.76
C SER A 31 16.40 18.36 7.01
N PRO A 32 17.17 19.47 7.04
CA PRO A 32 16.96 20.51 8.04
C PRO A 32 15.55 21.13 7.92
N THR A 33 15.16 21.92 8.93
CA THR A 33 13.88 22.64 8.94
C THR A 33 13.79 23.60 7.76
N VAL A 34 12.76 23.43 6.94
CA VAL A 34 12.50 24.27 5.77
C VAL A 34 11.45 25.31 6.13
N CYS A 35 11.64 26.56 5.69
CA CYS A 35 10.64 27.60 5.84
C CYS A 35 9.52 27.43 4.79
N PHE A 36 8.30 27.15 5.25
CA PHE A 36 7.16 26.90 4.35
C PHE A 36 6.42 28.14 3.87
N THR A 37 6.76 29.33 4.37
CA THR A 37 6.00 30.58 4.13
C THR A 37 5.88 30.97 2.66
N SER A 38 6.83 30.57 1.82
CA SER A 38 6.83 30.87 0.38
C SER A 38 6.16 29.80 -0.49
N LEU A 39 5.82 28.62 0.06
CA LEU A 39 5.33 27.44 -0.68
C LEU A 39 3.79 27.41 -0.80
N ASN A 40 3.22 28.54 -1.22
CA ASN A 40 1.77 28.76 -1.25
C ASN A 40 0.99 27.87 -2.22
N ASN A 41 1.62 27.29 -3.25
CA ASN A 41 1.01 26.43 -4.26
C ASN A 41 1.22 24.92 -4.04
N LEU A 42 1.70 24.54 -2.85
CA LEU A 42 1.99 23.14 -2.54
C LEU A 42 0.70 22.34 -2.36
N ARG A 43 0.60 21.22 -3.08
CA ARG A 43 -0.52 20.27 -3.02
C ARG A 43 -0.16 18.97 -2.30
N SER A 44 1.12 18.58 -2.32
CA SER A 44 1.60 17.37 -1.66
C SER A 44 2.87 17.66 -0.87
N LEU A 45 2.85 17.32 0.42
CA LEU A 45 4.00 17.39 1.31
C LEU A 45 4.30 16.01 1.88
N THR A 46 5.54 15.56 1.77
CA THR A 46 6.02 14.31 2.37
C THR A 46 7.25 14.60 3.22
N LEU A 47 7.18 14.30 4.51
CA LEU A 47 8.30 14.37 5.44
C LEU A 47 8.75 12.94 5.80
N LYS A 48 9.97 12.57 5.43
CA LYS A 48 10.60 11.30 5.81
C LYS A 48 11.68 11.56 6.86
N TYR A 49 11.57 10.90 8.01
CA TYR A 49 12.41 11.16 9.19
C TYR A 49 12.28 12.61 9.68
N GLY A 50 11.05 13.11 9.76
CA GLY A 50 10.77 14.49 10.13
C GLY A 50 10.98 14.76 11.62
N THR A 51 11.42 15.96 11.93
CA THR A 51 11.65 16.40 13.32
C THR A 51 10.40 17.05 13.93
N PRO A 52 10.30 17.12 15.28
CA PRO A 52 9.22 17.84 15.95
C PRO A 52 9.08 19.30 15.49
N GLU A 53 10.18 20.00 15.20
CA GLU A 53 10.18 21.38 14.69
C GLU A 53 9.50 21.46 13.33
N GLN A 54 9.79 20.50 12.43
CA GLN A 54 9.15 20.43 11.13
C GLN A 54 7.64 20.20 11.26
N PHE A 55 7.19 19.31 12.15
CA PHE A 55 5.76 19.08 12.36
C PHE A 55 5.06 20.33 12.92
N ASN A 56 5.72 21.05 13.84
CA ASN A 56 5.20 22.32 14.39
C ASN A 56 5.15 23.47 13.37
N SER A 57 5.96 23.41 12.32
CA SER A 57 5.96 24.39 11.24
C SER A 57 4.87 24.17 10.18
N ILE A 58 4.21 23.00 10.18
CA ILE A 58 3.06 22.74 9.30
C ILE A 58 1.85 23.53 9.82
N ARG A 59 1.55 24.65 9.18
CA ARG A 59 0.44 25.54 9.55
C ARG A 59 -0.53 25.77 8.40
N PRO A 60 -1.85 25.79 8.65
CA PRO A 60 -2.87 26.09 7.65
C PRO A 60 -2.57 27.31 6.76
N GLU A 61 -2.07 28.38 7.38
CA GLU A 61 -1.78 29.67 6.72
C GLU A 61 -0.78 29.53 5.56
N TYR A 62 0.11 28.54 5.61
CA TYR A 62 1.14 28.31 4.60
C TYR A 62 0.71 27.31 3.52
N PHE A 63 -0.40 26.60 3.72
CA PHE A 63 -0.79 25.44 2.94
C PHE A 63 -2.27 25.49 2.48
N PRO A 64 -2.68 26.56 1.76
CA PRO A 64 -4.09 26.74 1.36
C PRO A 64 -4.58 25.67 0.36
N PHE A 65 -3.68 25.05 -0.41
CA PHE A 65 -4.01 24.06 -1.44
C PHE A 65 -3.49 22.65 -1.12
N LEU A 66 -3.06 22.39 0.11
CA LEU A 66 -2.50 21.09 0.46
C LEU A 66 -3.59 20.01 0.42
N GLU A 67 -3.39 19.01 -0.45
CA GLU A 67 -4.29 17.88 -0.68
C GLU A 67 -3.77 16.60 -0.04
N ILE A 68 -2.45 16.47 0.09
CA ILE A 68 -1.78 15.26 0.56
C ILE A 68 -0.69 15.61 1.56
N LEU A 69 -0.73 14.98 2.73
CA LEU A 69 0.28 15.13 3.78
C LEU A 69 0.73 13.76 4.30
N HIS A 70 2.01 13.45 4.08
CA HIS A 70 2.67 12.27 4.63
C HIS A 70 3.73 12.69 5.63
N VAL A 71 3.70 12.09 6.82
CA VAL A 71 4.62 12.39 7.91
C VAL A 71 5.19 11.09 8.47
N ASP A 72 6.50 10.98 8.53
CA ASP A 72 7.21 9.84 9.11
C ASP A 72 8.27 10.36 10.06
N SER A 73 8.20 9.98 11.35
CA SER A 73 9.18 10.43 12.35
C SER A 73 10.44 9.56 12.40
N GLY A 74 10.45 8.41 11.72
CA GLY A 74 11.51 7.41 11.80
C GLY A 74 11.68 6.82 13.21
N LEU A 75 12.82 6.19 13.47
CA LEU A 75 13.16 5.62 14.79
C LEU A 75 13.77 6.69 15.73
N SER A 76 13.08 7.82 15.90
CA SER A 76 13.57 8.93 16.71
C SER A 76 13.68 8.56 18.20
N LEU A 77 14.79 8.97 18.85
CA LEU A 77 15.04 8.73 20.28
C LEU A 77 14.15 9.61 21.20
N ASN A 78 13.54 10.69 20.67
CA ASN A 78 12.76 11.66 21.44
C ASN A 78 11.24 11.49 21.22
N ALA A 79 10.71 10.31 21.53
CA ALA A 79 9.31 9.96 21.27
C ALA A 79 8.29 10.95 21.88
N SER A 80 8.55 11.49 23.08
CA SER A 80 7.63 12.40 23.75
C SER A 80 7.41 13.72 23.00
N ASP A 81 8.46 14.30 22.41
CA ASP A 81 8.34 15.58 21.70
C ASP A 81 7.71 15.40 20.32
N VAL A 82 7.97 14.26 19.68
CA VAL A 82 7.24 13.84 18.46
C VAL A 82 5.75 13.72 18.75
N GLU A 83 5.35 13.04 19.83
CA GLU A 83 3.95 12.91 20.21
C GLU A 83 3.28 14.27 20.45
N LYS A 84 3.93 15.19 21.18
CA LYS A 84 3.40 16.56 21.40
C LYS A 84 3.25 17.35 20.11
N ALA A 85 4.21 17.25 19.20
CA ALA A 85 4.15 17.96 17.92
C ALA A 85 3.05 17.38 17.03
N MET A 86 2.92 16.06 17.00
CA MET A 86 1.85 15.37 16.28
C MET A 86 0.47 15.71 16.84
N ASP A 87 0.33 15.80 18.17
CA ASP A 87 -0.93 16.17 18.79
C ASP A 87 -1.45 17.53 18.33
N LYS A 88 -0.55 18.53 18.27
CA LYS A 88 -0.86 19.86 17.73
C LYS A 88 -1.27 19.79 16.25
N LEU A 89 -0.54 19.01 15.46
CA LEU A 89 -0.84 18.83 14.04
C LEU A 89 -2.22 18.18 13.82
N LEU A 90 -2.53 17.11 14.53
CA LEU A 90 -3.81 16.41 14.44
C LEU A 90 -4.97 17.28 14.87
N LYS A 91 -4.80 18.10 15.91
CA LYS A 91 -5.79 19.10 16.30
C LYS A 91 -6.10 20.04 15.12
N MET A 92 -5.10 20.52 14.38
CA MET A 92 -5.34 21.37 13.22
C MET A 92 -6.02 20.59 12.07
N LEU A 93 -5.59 19.35 11.80
CA LEU A 93 -6.13 18.50 10.73
C LEU A 93 -7.60 18.18 10.97
N PHE A 94 -7.96 17.76 12.19
CA PHE A 94 -9.30 17.32 12.57
C PHE A 94 -10.23 18.44 13.06
N SER A 95 -9.80 19.70 12.94
CA SER A 95 -10.64 20.88 13.09
C SER A 95 -10.77 21.65 11.78
N ASN A 96 -10.64 20.96 10.63
CA ASN A 96 -10.73 21.50 9.28
C ASN A 96 -9.72 22.63 8.97
N GLY A 97 -8.56 22.63 9.62
CA GLY A 97 -7.51 23.62 9.37
C GLY A 97 -6.96 23.56 7.94
N PHE A 98 -6.99 22.38 7.30
CA PHE A 98 -6.54 22.20 5.92
C PHE A 98 -7.72 21.81 5.02
N PRO A 99 -8.47 22.79 4.48
CA PRO A 99 -9.76 22.54 3.85
C PRO A 99 -9.66 21.75 2.55
N LYS A 100 -8.49 21.67 1.91
CA LYS A 100 -8.27 20.88 0.69
C LYS A 100 -7.67 19.51 0.97
N LEU A 101 -7.31 19.21 2.22
CA LEU A 101 -6.60 17.98 2.54
C LEU A 101 -7.53 16.77 2.41
N ARG A 102 -7.09 15.82 1.59
CA ARG A 102 -7.79 14.57 1.29
C ARG A 102 -7.09 13.36 1.85
N ILE A 103 -5.76 13.39 1.88
CA ILE A 103 -4.94 12.25 2.31
C ILE A 103 -4.01 12.71 3.41
N PHE A 104 -4.09 12.03 4.54
CA PHE A 104 -3.15 12.19 5.64
C PHE A 104 -2.59 10.84 6.07
N THR A 105 -1.31 10.78 6.38
CA THR A 105 -0.62 9.54 6.71
C THR A 105 0.51 9.80 7.68
N SER A 106 0.58 9.00 8.76
CA SER A 106 1.67 9.02 9.74
C SER A 106 2.35 7.65 9.86
N ILE A 107 3.68 7.56 9.83
CA ILE A 107 4.43 6.35 10.24
C ILE A 107 5.38 6.64 11.39
N HIS A 108 5.71 5.57 12.11
CA HIS A 108 6.68 5.56 13.21
C HIS A 108 6.33 6.64 14.24
N ILE A 109 5.04 6.87 14.41
CA ILE A 109 4.46 7.74 15.44
C ILE A 109 3.68 6.81 16.35
N GLY A 110 3.93 6.93 17.66
CA GLY A 110 3.27 6.11 18.67
C GLY A 110 1.75 6.22 18.59
N ALA A 111 1.06 5.26 19.18
CA ALA A 111 -0.40 5.27 19.21
C ALA A 111 -0.94 6.54 19.86
N ILE A 112 -1.96 7.14 19.26
CA ILE A 112 -2.55 8.42 19.67
C ILE A 112 -3.95 8.17 20.18
N SER A 113 -4.36 8.84 21.26
CA SER A 113 -5.75 8.83 21.69
C SER A 113 -6.51 9.96 21.03
N SER A 114 -7.78 9.73 20.68
CA SER A 114 -8.63 10.82 20.22
C SER A 114 -8.81 11.86 21.32
N ARG A 115 -9.04 13.12 20.92
CA ARG A 115 -9.28 14.22 21.85
C ARG A 115 -10.58 14.91 21.54
N GLU A 116 -11.21 15.46 22.57
CA GLU A 116 -12.43 16.26 22.47
C GLU A 116 -12.29 17.49 21.56
N THR A 117 -11.05 17.91 21.27
CA THR A 117 -10.77 19.03 20.36
C THR A 117 -10.97 18.70 18.88
N TRP A 118 -11.11 17.42 18.52
CA TRP A 118 -11.39 17.02 17.14
C TRP A 118 -12.87 17.27 16.86
N SER A 119 -13.16 18.04 15.80
CA SER A 119 -14.51 18.56 15.56
C SER A 119 -15.06 18.12 14.21
N HIS A 120 -14.41 18.49 13.12
CA HIS A 120 -14.90 18.20 11.78
C HIS A 120 -13.78 18.30 10.75
N ALA A 121 -13.68 17.34 9.84
CA ALA A 121 -12.74 17.34 8.72
C ALA A 121 -13.35 16.61 7.51
N PRO A 122 -14.33 17.22 6.82
CA PRO A 122 -15.17 16.53 5.85
C PRO A 122 -14.44 16.20 4.55
N ASN A 123 -13.34 16.88 4.24
CA ASN A 123 -12.62 16.65 2.98
C ASN A 123 -11.59 15.52 3.05
N LEU A 124 -11.28 15.04 4.26
CA LEU A 124 -10.40 13.90 4.45
C LEU A 124 -11.07 12.62 3.94
N GLN A 125 -10.39 11.96 3.01
CA GLN A 125 -10.83 10.73 2.36
C GLN A 125 -9.94 9.55 2.74
N CYS A 126 -8.68 9.78 3.09
CA CYS A 126 -7.74 8.75 3.51
C CYS A 126 -6.96 9.23 4.74
N VAL A 127 -7.01 8.46 5.83
CA VAL A 127 -6.29 8.78 7.07
C VAL A 127 -5.56 7.55 7.59
N HIS A 128 -4.24 7.52 7.46
CA HIS A 128 -3.42 6.46 8.02
C HIS A 128 -2.78 6.95 9.33
N LEU A 129 -3.33 6.50 10.46
CA LEU A 129 -2.92 6.87 11.82
C LEU A 129 -2.94 5.66 12.74
N TYR A 130 -2.17 5.69 13.83
CA TYR A 130 -2.23 4.66 14.87
C TYR A 130 -3.06 5.19 16.05
N LEU A 131 -4.30 4.70 16.27
CA LEU A 131 -5.14 5.14 17.40
C LEU A 131 -5.29 4.11 18.53
N LYS A 132 -5.16 4.53 19.79
CA LYS A 132 -5.09 3.61 20.94
C LYS A 132 -6.36 2.79 21.20
N GLN A 133 -7.55 3.36 21.02
CA GLN A 133 -8.81 2.75 21.47
C GLN A 133 -9.88 2.73 20.38
N ASN A 134 -10.83 1.78 20.47
CA ASN A 134 -11.89 1.65 19.46
C ASN A 134 -12.79 2.89 19.35
N LYS A 135 -13.09 3.52 20.50
CA LYS A 135 -13.84 4.79 20.58
C LYS A 135 -13.18 5.93 19.79
N ASP A 136 -11.85 5.88 19.61
CA ASP A 136 -11.11 6.90 18.88
C ASP A 136 -11.42 6.82 17.37
N TYR A 137 -11.71 5.63 16.85
CA TYR A 137 -12.13 5.43 15.46
C TYR A 137 -13.57 5.86 15.22
N GLU A 138 -14.46 5.58 16.16
CA GLU A 138 -15.85 6.02 16.07
C GLU A 138 -15.93 7.56 16.01
N LEU A 139 -15.10 8.23 16.82
CA LEU A 139 -14.94 9.68 16.71
C LEU A 139 -14.36 10.09 15.36
N LEU A 140 -13.31 9.42 14.87
CA LEU A 140 -12.72 9.74 13.56
C LEU A 140 -13.75 9.63 12.42
N LEU A 141 -14.60 8.61 12.45
CA LEU A 141 -15.67 8.38 11.48
C LEU A 141 -16.77 9.45 11.58
N SER A 142 -17.11 9.90 12.78
CA SER A 142 -18.12 10.95 12.96
C SER A 142 -17.63 12.32 12.48
N ILE A 143 -16.36 12.64 12.70
CA ILE A 143 -15.77 13.94 12.29
C ILE A 143 -15.37 13.96 10.80
N CYS A 144 -15.09 12.80 10.17
CA CYS A 144 -14.69 12.67 8.77
C CYS A 144 -15.74 11.87 7.95
N PRO A 145 -16.89 12.47 7.59
CA PRO A 145 -17.96 11.75 6.90
C PRO A 145 -17.60 11.19 5.51
N ASN A 146 -16.63 11.80 4.81
CA ASN A 146 -16.17 11.32 3.50
C ASN A 146 -14.93 10.41 3.57
N LEU A 147 -14.54 9.99 4.78
CA LEU A 147 -13.43 9.07 4.96
C LEU A 147 -13.74 7.80 4.18
N ARG A 148 -12.90 7.41 3.24
CA ARG A 148 -13.02 6.19 2.44
C ARG A 148 -12.06 5.11 2.88
N ARG A 149 -10.97 5.49 3.55
CA ARG A 149 -9.91 4.61 4.01
C ARG A 149 -9.35 5.16 5.32
N PHE A 150 -9.23 4.35 6.36
CA PHE A 150 -8.40 4.71 7.50
C PHE A 150 -7.64 3.54 8.07
N THR A 151 -6.56 3.84 8.79
CA THR A 151 -5.70 2.85 9.43
C THR A 151 -5.83 2.85 10.94
N THR A 152 -5.75 1.69 11.57
CA THR A 152 -5.82 1.55 13.04
C THR A 152 -4.44 1.20 13.63
N TYR A 153 -4.32 1.26 14.96
CA TYR A 153 -3.15 0.91 15.77
C TYR A 153 -2.55 -0.46 15.46
N GLU A 154 -3.31 -1.35 14.82
CA GLU A 154 -2.83 -2.66 14.42
C GLU A 154 -2.78 -2.88 12.90
N HIS A 155 -2.68 -1.80 12.11
CA HIS A 155 -2.64 -1.80 10.65
C HIS A 155 -3.95 -2.24 9.95
N HIS A 156 -5.13 -1.96 10.50
CA HIS A 156 -6.40 -2.31 9.84
C HIS A 156 -6.73 -1.27 8.76
N VAL A 157 -7.02 -1.60 7.50
CA VAL A 157 -7.56 -0.63 6.52
C VAL A 157 -9.09 -0.74 6.47
N PHE A 158 -9.82 0.28 6.94
CA PHE A 158 -11.29 0.28 6.93
C PHE A 158 -11.84 1.01 5.70
N SER A 159 -12.70 0.36 4.91
CA SER A 159 -13.42 0.97 3.78
C SER A 159 -14.93 1.09 4.09
N PRO A 160 -15.43 2.29 4.42
CA PRO A 160 -16.83 2.51 4.78
C PRO A 160 -17.81 2.34 3.62
N LEU A 161 -17.33 2.28 2.36
CA LEU A 161 -18.18 1.98 1.20
C LEU A 161 -18.66 0.52 1.15
N SER A 162 -18.00 -0.38 1.89
CA SER A 162 -18.27 -1.83 1.83
C SER A 162 -19.11 -2.36 2.99
N GLY A 163 -19.32 -1.57 4.05
CA GLY A 163 -20.00 -2.02 5.27
C GLY A 163 -19.34 -3.21 5.98
N ARG A 164 -18.11 -3.59 5.60
CA ARG A 164 -17.39 -4.74 6.16
C ARG A 164 -16.23 -4.26 7.01
N SER A 165 -16.26 -4.64 8.28
CA SER A 165 -15.09 -4.65 9.16
C SER A 165 -14.20 -5.82 8.75
N HIS A 166 -13.00 -5.53 8.21
CA HIS A 166 -11.97 -6.54 8.02
C HIS A 166 -11.28 -6.74 9.36
N THR A 167 -11.79 -7.68 10.14
CA THR A 167 -11.34 -7.93 11.51
C THR A 167 -9.96 -8.57 11.50
N TRP A 168 -8.93 -7.75 11.66
CA TRP A 168 -7.59 -8.23 12.04
C TRP A 168 -7.60 -8.87 13.43
N ASP A 169 -8.65 -8.65 14.25
CA ASP A 169 -8.85 -9.33 15.53
C ASP A 169 -9.55 -10.68 15.44
N THR A 170 -10.40 -10.95 14.44
CA THR A 170 -10.82 -12.35 14.18
C THR A 170 -9.61 -13.13 13.65
N PHE A 171 -8.82 -12.49 12.79
CA PHE A 171 -7.56 -13.01 12.27
C PHE A 171 -6.50 -13.23 13.39
N LYS A 172 -6.21 -12.23 14.24
CA LYS A 172 -5.29 -12.32 15.39
C LYS A 172 -5.82 -13.20 16.51
N SER A 173 -7.10 -13.17 16.84
CA SER A 173 -7.68 -14.05 17.88
C SER A 173 -7.64 -15.52 17.44
N CYS A 174 -7.92 -15.82 16.17
CA CYS A 174 -7.74 -17.16 15.59
C CYS A 174 -6.26 -17.60 15.60
N ILE A 175 -5.32 -16.67 15.37
CA ILE A 175 -3.88 -16.94 15.22
C ILE A 175 -3.11 -16.97 16.54
N LEU A 176 -3.35 -16.02 17.45
CA LEU A 176 -2.71 -15.95 18.76
C LEU A 176 -3.18 -17.09 19.68
N GLY A 177 -4.31 -17.72 19.36
CA GLY A 177 -4.79 -18.96 19.98
C GLY A 177 -4.12 -20.24 19.47
N LYS A 178 -3.43 -20.24 18.30
CA LYS A 178 -2.86 -21.46 17.70
C LYS A 178 -1.55 -21.17 16.93
N SER A 179 -0.44 -21.73 17.44
CA SER A 179 0.91 -21.75 16.84
C SER A 179 1.55 -20.39 16.55
N GLN A 180 2.54 -19.98 17.36
CA GLN A 180 3.07 -18.61 17.40
C GLN A 180 4.20 -18.27 16.40
N GLY A 181 4.75 -19.25 15.67
CA GLY A 181 5.99 -19.05 14.88
C GLY A 181 5.80 -18.35 13.53
N ASN A 182 5.07 -18.98 12.61
CA ASN A 182 4.94 -18.51 11.22
C ASN A 182 4.13 -17.21 11.13
N HIS A 183 3.13 -17.05 11.99
CA HIS A 183 2.25 -15.90 12.03
C HIS A 183 2.98 -14.58 12.31
N ARG A 184 3.83 -14.53 13.33
CA ARG A 184 4.62 -13.32 13.64
C ARG A 184 5.51 -12.90 12.48
N ARG A 185 5.99 -13.87 11.70
CA ARG A 185 6.82 -13.62 10.53
C ARG A 185 6.02 -13.07 9.36
N ILE A 186 4.85 -13.65 9.08
CA ILE A 186 3.90 -13.15 8.07
C ILE A 186 3.49 -11.71 8.41
N MET A 187 3.19 -11.44 9.68
CA MET A 187 2.91 -10.08 10.19
C MET A 187 4.03 -9.08 9.91
N THR A 188 5.28 -9.49 10.12
CA THR A 188 6.46 -8.65 9.86
C THR A 188 6.61 -8.36 8.36
N GLU A 189 6.36 -9.35 7.51
CA GLU A 189 6.43 -9.22 6.05
C GLU A 189 5.31 -8.34 5.48
N ILE A 190 4.08 -8.42 6.01
CA ILE A 190 2.99 -7.50 5.65
C ILE A 190 3.35 -6.06 6.07
N GLY A 191 3.92 -5.88 7.25
CA GLY A 191 4.44 -4.58 7.69
C GLY A 191 5.51 -4.03 6.74
N ARG A 192 6.39 -4.88 6.20
CA ARG A 192 7.39 -4.48 5.19
C ARG A 192 6.76 -4.10 3.85
N LEU A 193 5.72 -4.79 3.39
CA LEU A 193 4.99 -4.43 2.17
C LEU A 193 4.42 -3.01 2.25
N SER A 194 3.99 -2.56 3.43
CA SER A 194 3.53 -1.18 3.63
C SER A 194 4.61 -0.17 3.23
N THR A 195 5.90 -0.47 3.37
CA THR A 195 6.98 0.44 2.97
C THR A 195 7.12 0.59 1.45
N LEU A 196 6.74 -0.41 0.66
CA LEU A 196 6.72 -0.32 -0.82
C LEU A 196 5.55 0.54 -1.32
N GLU A 197 4.46 0.62 -0.57
CA GLU A 197 3.35 1.53 -0.88
C GLU A 197 3.82 2.98 -0.96
N TRP A 198 4.76 3.33 -0.08
CA TRP A 198 5.34 4.66 0.01
C TRP A 198 6.30 4.98 -1.13
N GLY A 199 6.85 3.95 -1.78
CA GLY A 199 7.62 4.06 -3.00
C GLY A 199 6.75 4.23 -4.25
N GLY A 200 5.42 4.09 -4.13
CA GLY A 200 4.49 4.15 -5.25
C GLY A 200 4.60 2.98 -6.23
N LYS A 201 5.24 1.88 -5.82
CA LYS A 201 5.43 0.65 -6.62
C LYS A 201 4.34 -0.40 -6.35
N PHE A 202 3.75 -0.38 -5.16
CA PHE A 202 2.73 -1.32 -4.71
C PHE A 202 1.63 -0.58 -3.93
N MET A 203 0.46 -1.17 -3.75
CA MET A 203 -0.60 -0.69 -2.86
C MET A 203 -1.34 -1.91 -2.34
N LEU A 204 -1.22 -2.21 -1.06
CA LEU A 204 -2.00 -3.21 -0.38
C LEU A 204 -3.48 -2.84 -0.44
N HIS A 205 -4.29 -3.78 -0.93
CA HIS A 205 -5.71 -3.59 -1.16
C HIS A 205 -6.55 -4.38 -0.15
N GLU A 206 -6.17 -5.62 0.15
CA GLU A 206 -6.84 -6.50 1.11
C GLU A 206 -5.84 -7.52 1.69
N CYS A 207 -6.02 -7.91 2.94
CA CYS A 207 -5.33 -9.07 3.53
C CYS A 207 -6.34 -9.87 4.34
N SER A 208 -6.41 -11.18 4.12
CA SER A 208 -7.33 -12.08 4.80
C SER A 208 -6.67 -13.42 5.14
N LEU A 209 -7.19 -14.09 6.17
CA LEU A 209 -6.96 -15.51 6.40
C LEU A 209 -8.17 -16.22 5.82
N ASP A 210 -7.96 -16.98 4.75
CA ASP A 210 -9.05 -17.74 4.15
C ASP A 210 -9.12 -19.10 4.86
N TYR A 211 -10.08 -19.25 5.77
CA TYR A 211 -10.53 -20.55 6.24
C TYR A 211 -11.43 -21.10 5.14
N MET A 212 -10.84 -21.77 4.15
CA MET A 212 -11.62 -22.40 3.10
C MET A 212 -12.39 -23.59 3.69
N THR A 213 -13.59 -23.36 4.23
CA THR A 213 -14.62 -24.40 4.23
C THR A 213 -15.18 -24.41 2.81
N LYS A 214 -14.82 -25.42 2.00
CA LYS A 214 -15.50 -25.59 0.70
C LYS A 214 -17.01 -25.51 0.95
N LYS A 215 -17.69 -24.60 0.25
CA LYS A 215 -19.15 -24.51 0.23
C LYS A 215 -19.70 -25.94 0.09
N SER A 216 -20.50 -26.35 1.06
CA SER A 216 -21.28 -27.58 1.00
C SER A 216 -22.08 -27.60 -0.31
N VAL A 217 -21.77 -28.53 -1.20
CA VAL A 217 -22.70 -28.94 -2.26
C VAL A 217 -23.88 -29.63 -1.54
N PRO A 218 -25.15 -29.34 -1.85
CA PRO A 218 -26.27 -30.06 -1.25
C PRO A 218 -26.17 -31.54 -1.64
N ALA A 219 -26.03 -32.41 -0.64
CA ALA A 219 -25.95 -33.85 -0.86
C ALA A 219 -27.29 -34.36 -1.42
N ARG A 220 -27.25 -35.17 -2.50
CA ARG A 220 -28.27 -36.21 -2.68
C ARG A 220 -28.01 -37.26 -1.61
N PHE A 221 -29.02 -37.52 -0.79
CA PHE A 221 -28.94 -38.41 0.36
C PHE A 221 -28.96 -39.86 -0.10
N ASP A 222 -27.93 -40.63 0.27
CA ASP A 222 -28.00 -42.09 0.39
C ASP A 222 -27.18 -42.56 1.63
N ASN A 223 -27.91 -42.74 2.73
CA ASN A 223 -27.86 -43.74 3.80
C ASN A 223 -26.57 -44.16 4.55
N THR A 224 -25.46 -43.42 4.53
CA THR A 224 -24.48 -43.42 5.67
C THR A 224 -23.87 -42.02 5.92
N GLY A 225 -24.58 -40.96 5.50
CA GLY A 225 -24.00 -39.67 5.12
C GLY A 225 -23.71 -38.66 6.23
N VAL A 226 -22.44 -38.60 6.67
CA VAL A 226 -21.74 -37.33 6.86
C VAL A 226 -20.32 -37.50 6.30
N PRO A 227 -19.93 -36.87 5.18
CA PRO A 227 -18.51 -36.82 4.81
C PRO A 227 -17.78 -36.01 5.89
N PRO A 228 -16.58 -36.43 6.34
CA PRO A 228 -15.80 -35.61 7.25
C PRO A 228 -15.59 -34.24 6.61
N LEU A 229 -15.95 -33.18 7.34
CA LEU A 229 -15.57 -31.81 7.00
C LEU A 229 -14.04 -31.75 7.02
N VAL A 230 -13.41 -31.94 5.86
CA VAL A 230 -11.99 -31.64 5.69
C VAL A 230 -11.89 -30.12 5.67
N LEU A 231 -11.54 -29.53 6.81
CA LEU A 231 -11.10 -28.15 6.91
C LEU A 231 -9.92 -28.01 5.94
N SER A 232 -10.08 -27.25 4.85
CA SER A 232 -8.96 -27.03 3.94
C SER A 232 -8.06 -25.93 4.49
N GLU A 233 -6.77 -26.16 4.29
CA GLU A 233 -5.60 -25.42 4.77
C GLU A 233 -5.84 -23.93 5.00
N GLU A 234 -5.51 -23.45 6.20
CA GLU A 234 -5.38 -22.03 6.49
C GLU A 234 -4.40 -21.41 5.47
N ASN A 235 -4.87 -20.52 4.61
CA ASN A 235 -4.00 -19.84 3.65
C ASN A 235 -4.15 -18.33 3.83
N PHE A 236 -3.02 -17.66 4.00
CA PHE A 236 -2.99 -16.20 4.08
C PHE A 236 -3.08 -15.66 2.66
N VAL A 237 -4.06 -14.79 2.40
CA VAL A 237 -4.27 -14.18 1.10
C VAL A 237 -4.06 -12.68 1.21
N ILE A 238 -3.12 -12.17 0.45
CA ILE A 238 -2.79 -10.76 0.36
C ILE A 238 -3.15 -10.31 -1.05
N ARG A 239 -4.00 -9.30 -1.19
CA ARG A 239 -4.27 -8.65 -2.47
C ARG A 239 -3.72 -7.25 -2.46
N GLY A 240 -3.13 -6.85 -3.57
CA GLY A 240 -2.63 -5.49 -3.73
C GLY A 240 -2.48 -5.13 -5.19
N ARG A 241 -2.35 -3.85 -5.49
CA ARG A 241 -2.12 -3.33 -6.83
C ARG A 241 -0.66 -3.01 -7.02
N ILE A 242 -0.07 -3.47 -8.12
CA ILE A 242 1.27 -3.07 -8.55
C ILE A 242 1.17 -1.92 -9.55
N PHE A 243 2.22 -1.10 -9.59
CA PHE A 243 2.34 0.06 -10.48
C PHE A 243 3.62 -0.04 -11.31
N PRO A 244 3.58 -0.71 -12.47
CA PRO A 244 4.70 -0.73 -13.41
C PRO A 244 5.06 0.69 -13.89
N SER A 245 6.31 0.86 -14.30
CA SER A 245 6.87 2.13 -14.76
C SER A 245 7.12 2.19 -16.27
N LYS A 246 7.21 1.04 -16.94
CA LYS A 246 7.44 0.97 -18.39
C LYS A 246 6.16 0.93 -19.21
N HIS A 247 6.19 1.63 -20.35
CA HIS A 247 5.13 1.57 -21.35
C HIS A 247 5.06 0.15 -21.96
N PRO A 248 3.87 -0.41 -22.25
CA PRO A 248 2.52 0.19 -22.14
C PRO A 248 1.86 0.07 -20.76
N TYR A 249 2.43 -0.70 -19.84
CA TYR A 249 1.80 -1.03 -18.55
C TYR A 249 1.78 0.13 -17.55
N SER A 250 2.63 1.14 -17.74
CA SER A 250 2.73 2.32 -16.86
C SER A 250 1.46 3.19 -16.77
N LEU A 251 0.52 2.99 -17.69
CA LEU A 251 -0.74 3.73 -17.78
C LEU A 251 -1.84 3.19 -16.85
N ALA A 252 -1.65 1.99 -16.29
CA ALA A 252 -2.62 1.37 -15.38
C ALA A 252 -1.93 0.77 -14.16
N SER A 253 -2.75 0.34 -13.22
CA SER A 253 -2.36 -0.52 -12.10
C SER A 253 -2.97 -1.90 -12.28
N PHE A 254 -2.38 -2.93 -11.68
CA PHE A 254 -2.86 -4.32 -11.79
C PHE A 254 -3.06 -4.93 -10.42
N LEU A 255 -4.26 -5.44 -10.13
CA LEU A 255 -4.54 -6.21 -8.93
C LEU A 255 -3.86 -7.58 -9.01
N ILE A 256 -3.08 -7.89 -7.99
CA ILE A 256 -2.48 -9.18 -7.76
C ILE A 256 -2.99 -9.79 -6.46
N GLU A 257 -2.89 -11.11 -6.37
CA GLU A 257 -3.16 -11.90 -5.18
C GLU A 257 -1.91 -12.73 -4.86
N ILE A 258 -1.46 -12.69 -3.61
CA ILE A 258 -0.36 -13.46 -3.06
C ILE A 258 -0.97 -14.37 -2.01
N ARG A 259 -0.89 -15.69 -2.20
CA ARG A 259 -1.27 -16.69 -1.22
C ARG A 259 -0.04 -17.25 -0.55
N LEU A 260 0.06 -17.09 0.77
CA LEU A 260 1.14 -17.68 1.54
C LEU A 260 0.73 -19.09 1.97
N PRO A 261 1.55 -20.11 1.68
CA PRO A 261 1.32 -21.44 2.20
C PRO A 261 1.51 -21.47 3.72
N ASN A 262 0.94 -22.47 4.39
CA ASN A 262 1.16 -22.71 5.83
C ASN A 262 2.63 -22.85 6.21
N ALA A 263 3.41 -23.45 5.31
CA ALA A 263 4.85 -23.62 5.48
C ALA A 263 5.67 -22.36 5.15
N PHE A 264 5.04 -21.22 4.84
CA PHE A 264 5.76 -19.97 4.61
C PHE A 264 6.59 -19.59 5.85
N PRO A 265 7.88 -19.23 5.67
CA PRO A 265 8.58 -18.96 4.41
C PRO A 265 9.46 -20.12 3.92
N PHE A 266 9.32 -21.32 4.47
CA PHE A 266 10.01 -22.51 3.95
C PHE A 266 9.40 -23.01 2.64
N ALA A 267 8.13 -22.64 2.37
CA ALA A 267 7.50 -22.79 1.08
C ALA A 267 7.27 -21.43 0.41
N ILE A 268 7.42 -21.41 -0.91
CA ILE A 268 7.25 -20.22 -1.75
C ILE A 268 5.79 -19.73 -1.76
N PRO A 269 5.54 -18.41 -1.73
CA PRO A 269 4.20 -17.89 -1.93
C PRO A 269 3.72 -18.08 -3.37
N ARG A 270 2.40 -18.30 -3.52
CA ARG A 270 1.74 -18.34 -4.83
C ARG A 270 1.29 -16.95 -5.21
N VAL A 271 1.59 -16.49 -6.41
CA VAL A 271 1.13 -15.17 -6.89
C VAL A 271 0.21 -15.36 -8.08
N SER A 272 -0.79 -14.49 -8.23
CA SER A 272 -1.77 -14.48 -9.31
C SER A 272 -2.13 -13.06 -9.74
N PHE A 273 -2.33 -12.81 -11.04
CA PHE A 273 -2.85 -11.54 -11.55
C PHE A 273 -4.37 -11.65 -11.59
N LEU A 274 -5.07 -10.84 -10.80
CA LEU A 274 -6.54 -10.80 -10.83
C LEU A 274 -7.04 -9.92 -11.98
N ASP A 275 -6.32 -8.83 -12.27
CA ASP A 275 -6.57 -8.02 -13.46
C ASP A 275 -5.89 -8.63 -14.69
N PRO A 276 -6.54 -8.64 -15.86
CA PRO A 276 -5.94 -9.21 -17.06
C PRO A 276 -4.76 -8.36 -17.55
N ILE A 277 -3.66 -9.03 -17.91
CA ILE A 277 -2.47 -8.41 -18.48
C ILE A 277 -1.98 -9.26 -19.66
N TYR A 278 -1.60 -8.60 -20.74
CA TYR A 278 -1.05 -9.28 -21.92
C TYR A 278 0.46 -9.13 -21.88
N HIS A 279 1.18 -10.18 -21.46
CA HIS A 279 2.63 -10.13 -21.27
C HIS A 279 3.27 -11.52 -21.53
N PRO A 280 4.46 -11.62 -22.16
CA PRO A 280 5.08 -12.92 -22.51
C PRO A 280 5.38 -13.84 -21.34
N HIS A 281 5.61 -13.27 -20.16
CA HIS A 281 5.83 -13.99 -18.92
C HIS A 281 4.57 -14.18 -18.08
N VAL A 282 3.37 -13.77 -18.53
CA VAL A 282 2.14 -13.95 -17.75
C VAL A 282 1.16 -14.82 -18.52
N LYS A 283 0.81 -15.98 -17.95
CA LYS A 283 -0.18 -16.88 -18.55
C LYS A 283 -1.57 -16.24 -18.55
N LYS A 284 -2.37 -16.57 -19.58
CA LYS A 284 -3.78 -16.14 -19.70
C LYS A 284 -4.67 -16.67 -18.57
N THR A 285 -4.33 -17.82 -17.99
CA THR A 285 -4.91 -18.34 -16.75
C THR A 285 -4.14 -17.76 -15.58
N THR A 286 -4.83 -17.04 -14.71
CA THR A 286 -4.34 -16.02 -13.76
C THR A 286 -3.33 -16.47 -12.69
N GLU A 287 -2.78 -17.69 -12.73
CA GLU A 287 -1.77 -18.17 -11.78
C GLU A 287 -0.33 -17.91 -12.29
N ILE A 288 0.43 -17.12 -11.52
CA ILE A 288 1.82 -16.69 -11.80
C ILE A 288 2.84 -17.64 -11.14
N CYS A 289 2.43 -18.74 -10.48
CA CYS A 289 3.36 -19.59 -9.71
C CYS A 289 4.56 -20.14 -10.51
N GLU A 290 4.54 -20.03 -11.83
CA GLU A 290 5.66 -20.43 -12.70
C GLU A 290 6.19 -19.28 -13.57
N CYS A 291 5.66 -18.06 -13.45
CA CYS A 291 5.82 -17.01 -14.45
C CYS A 291 7.09 -16.14 -14.31
N SER A 292 7.97 -16.43 -13.33
CA SER A 292 9.24 -15.72 -13.22
C SER A 292 10.38 -16.67 -12.93
N LEU A 293 11.50 -16.51 -13.63
CA LEU A 293 12.74 -17.28 -13.45
C LEU A 293 13.28 -17.24 -12.01
N LYS A 294 12.86 -16.26 -11.19
CA LYS A 294 13.35 -16.05 -9.82
C LYS A 294 12.40 -16.56 -8.72
N LEU A 295 11.07 -16.60 -8.96
CA LEU A 295 10.09 -17.15 -8.01
C LEU A 295 9.76 -18.61 -8.35
N THR A 296 10.78 -19.47 -8.31
CA THR A 296 10.64 -20.92 -8.47
C THR A 296 11.00 -21.63 -7.16
N PRO A 297 10.51 -22.87 -6.92
CA PRO A 297 10.89 -23.65 -5.76
C PRO A 297 12.42 -23.79 -5.58
N ASP A 298 13.16 -23.87 -6.67
CA ASP A 298 14.63 -24.01 -6.66
C ASP A 298 15.36 -22.73 -6.25
N ASN A 299 14.79 -21.56 -6.56
CA ASN A 299 15.40 -20.25 -6.30
C ASN A 299 14.91 -19.60 -5.01
N TRP A 300 13.77 -20.05 -4.47
CA TRP A 300 13.21 -19.51 -3.24
C TRP A 300 14.06 -19.91 -2.01
N ARG A 301 14.42 -18.91 -1.20
CA ARG A 301 15.07 -19.10 0.09
C ARG A 301 14.17 -18.55 1.19
N PRO A 302 14.14 -19.16 2.39
CA PRO A 302 13.38 -18.61 3.51
C PRO A 302 13.80 -17.20 3.91
N THR A 303 14.96 -16.71 3.49
CA THR A 303 15.41 -15.33 3.68
C THR A 303 14.71 -14.33 2.76
N ASN A 304 14.07 -14.79 1.68
CA ASN A 304 13.35 -13.92 0.76
C ASN A 304 12.11 -13.32 1.41
N SER A 305 11.91 -12.04 1.11
CA SER A 305 10.83 -11.22 1.65
C SER A 305 9.66 -11.12 0.68
N LEU A 306 8.48 -10.71 1.17
CA LEU A 306 7.38 -10.36 0.26
C LEU A 306 7.70 -9.12 -0.59
N ASN A 307 8.61 -8.26 -0.14
CA ASN A 307 9.12 -7.18 -0.98
C ASN A 307 9.88 -7.74 -2.18
N ASP A 308 10.73 -8.76 -1.98
CA ASP A 308 11.47 -9.41 -3.08
C ASP A 308 10.50 -10.02 -4.11
N VAL A 309 9.38 -10.58 -3.63
CA VAL A 309 8.31 -11.10 -4.48
C VAL A 309 7.71 -9.99 -5.34
N ILE A 310 7.33 -8.85 -4.73
CA ILE A 310 6.78 -7.70 -5.47
C ILE A 310 7.79 -7.10 -6.44
N GLU A 311 9.04 -6.92 -6.02
CA GLU A 311 10.11 -6.40 -6.88
C GLU A 311 10.34 -7.31 -8.07
N THR A 312 10.38 -8.63 -7.85
CA THR A 312 10.50 -9.61 -8.93
C THR A 312 9.32 -9.53 -9.90
N LEU A 313 8.09 -9.37 -9.41
CA LEU A 313 6.91 -9.24 -10.29
C LEU A 313 6.98 -7.99 -11.16
N ILE A 314 7.41 -6.86 -10.59
CA ILE A 314 7.58 -5.61 -11.35
C ILE A 314 8.70 -5.77 -12.36
N GLU A 315 9.85 -6.34 -11.96
CA GLU A 315 10.97 -6.65 -12.85
C GLU A 315 10.53 -7.52 -14.03
N VAL A 316 9.73 -8.55 -13.79
CA VAL A 316 9.26 -9.47 -14.84
C VAL A 316 8.41 -8.77 -15.90
N ILE A 317 7.65 -7.75 -15.51
CA ILE A 317 6.82 -6.94 -16.42
C ILE A 317 7.68 -5.90 -17.16
N GLU A 318 8.77 -5.45 -16.56
CA GLU A 318 9.60 -4.36 -17.07
C GLU A 318 10.82 -4.83 -17.87
N ILE A 319 11.32 -6.04 -17.64
CA ILE A 319 12.49 -6.57 -18.35
C ILE A 319 12.07 -7.10 -19.71
N GLU A 320 12.93 -6.92 -20.72
CA GLU A 320 12.71 -7.49 -22.05
C GLU A 320 12.72 -9.02 -21.98
N PRO A 321 11.65 -9.71 -22.42
CA PRO A 321 11.58 -11.16 -22.46
C PRO A 321 12.71 -11.74 -23.32
N THR A 322 13.35 -12.80 -22.84
CA THR A 322 14.38 -13.51 -23.60
C THR A 322 13.76 -14.58 -24.49
N ILE A 323 14.32 -14.77 -25.69
CA ILE A 323 13.84 -15.78 -26.64
C ILE A 323 13.85 -17.18 -26.00
N GLY A 324 12.70 -17.85 -26.05
CA GLY A 324 12.52 -19.21 -25.56
C GLY A 324 12.15 -19.32 -24.07
N GLN A 325 12.06 -18.19 -23.34
CA GLN A 325 11.67 -18.16 -21.92
C GLN A 325 10.25 -17.63 -21.70
N TYR A 326 9.35 -17.84 -22.67
CA TYR A 326 7.97 -17.34 -22.58
C TYR A 326 7.06 -18.33 -21.86
N HIS A 327 6.27 -17.82 -20.93
CA HIS A 327 5.18 -18.58 -20.30
C HIS A 327 3.88 -18.48 -21.13
N GLU A 328 3.74 -17.43 -21.92
CA GLU A 328 2.71 -17.26 -22.95
C GLU A 328 3.39 -17.20 -24.33
N PRO A 329 3.53 -18.34 -25.03
CA PRO A 329 4.29 -18.43 -26.29
C PRO A 329 3.78 -17.49 -27.37
N THR A 330 2.45 -17.29 -27.47
CA THR A 330 1.85 -16.39 -28.45
C THR A 330 2.32 -14.95 -28.25
N ALA A 331 2.28 -14.47 -27.00
CA ALA A 331 2.69 -13.12 -26.65
C ALA A 331 4.20 -12.94 -26.83
N GLY A 332 5.02 -13.94 -26.46
CA GLY A 332 6.47 -13.87 -26.58
C GLY A 332 7.01 -13.92 -28.01
N LEU A 333 6.41 -14.76 -28.86
CA LEU A 333 6.70 -14.77 -30.30
C LEU A 333 6.34 -13.43 -30.92
N GLU A 334 5.13 -12.93 -30.65
CA GLU A 334 4.67 -11.64 -31.15
C GLU A 334 5.55 -10.47 -30.67
N TYR A 335 6.00 -10.50 -29.42
CA TYR A 335 6.93 -9.50 -28.88
C TYR A 335 8.21 -9.36 -29.71
N HIS A 336 8.76 -10.48 -30.20
CA HIS A 336 10.02 -10.49 -30.96
C HIS A 336 9.81 -10.37 -32.47
N SER A 337 8.76 -10.99 -33.03
CA SER A 337 8.52 -10.99 -34.48
C SER A 337 7.72 -9.79 -34.95
N ALA A 338 6.90 -9.17 -34.09
CA ALA A 338 5.94 -8.13 -34.46
C ALA A 338 5.68 -7.15 -33.30
N ARG A 339 6.73 -6.43 -32.89
CA ARG A 339 6.71 -5.59 -31.68
C ARG A 339 5.59 -4.55 -31.66
N ASP A 340 5.32 -3.90 -32.78
CA ASP A 340 4.26 -2.88 -32.88
C ASP A 340 2.87 -3.48 -32.63
N THR A 341 2.62 -4.69 -33.14
CA THR A 341 1.34 -5.39 -32.93
C THR A 341 1.19 -5.80 -31.47
N PHE A 342 2.27 -6.30 -30.86
CA PHE A 342 2.31 -6.63 -29.44
C PHE A 342 1.98 -5.40 -28.57
N ASP A 343 2.65 -4.26 -28.81
CA ASP A 343 2.46 -3.05 -28.02
C ASP A 343 1.05 -2.48 -28.17
N GLN A 344 0.45 -2.55 -29.37
CA GLN A 344 -0.93 -2.14 -29.60
C GLN A 344 -1.94 -3.02 -28.84
N LYS A 345 -1.75 -4.35 -28.83
CA LYS A 345 -2.63 -5.26 -28.08
C LYS A 345 -2.49 -5.06 -26.58
N ALA A 346 -1.25 -4.95 -26.08
CA ALA A 346 -0.99 -4.68 -24.67
C ALA A 346 -1.61 -3.35 -24.25
N LEU A 347 -1.41 -2.28 -25.02
CA LEU A 347 -2.01 -0.97 -24.77
C LEU A 347 -3.54 -1.01 -24.80
N SER A 348 -4.13 -1.66 -25.79
CA SER A 348 -5.59 -1.81 -25.92
C SER A 348 -6.20 -2.51 -24.69
N LEU A 349 -5.54 -3.57 -24.20
CA LEU A 349 -5.98 -4.27 -23.00
C LEU A 349 -5.83 -3.40 -21.74
N VAL A 350 -4.70 -2.70 -21.62
CA VAL A 350 -4.44 -1.77 -20.51
C VAL A 350 -5.49 -0.66 -20.44
N LEU A 351 -5.85 -0.06 -21.57
CA LEU A 351 -6.85 1.02 -21.61
C LEU A 351 -8.28 0.53 -21.39
N SER A 352 -8.61 -0.69 -21.80
CA SER A 352 -9.97 -1.23 -21.70
C SER A 352 -10.29 -1.93 -20.38
N LYS A 353 -9.30 -2.56 -19.75
CA LYS A 353 -9.48 -3.38 -18.54
C LYS A 353 -8.60 -2.95 -17.37
N GLY A 354 -7.51 -2.23 -17.63
CA GLY A 354 -6.66 -1.69 -16.58
C GLY A 354 -7.42 -0.61 -15.80
N ARG A 355 -7.27 -0.60 -14.47
CA ARG A 355 -7.72 0.57 -13.72
C ARG A 355 -6.70 1.68 -13.95
N PRO A 356 -7.16 2.89 -14.32
CA PRO A 356 -6.26 4.01 -14.49
C PRO A 356 -5.45 4.19 -13.22
N ARG A 357 -4.20 4.57 -13.38
CA ARG A 357 -3.39 5.07 -12.27
C ARG A 357 -4.15 6.28 -11.75
N GLU A 358 -4.97 6.12 -10.71
CA GLU A 358 -5.51 7.27 -9.99
C GLU A 358 -4.26 8.05 -9.58
N TYR A 359 -4.04 9.19 -10.22
CA TYR A 359 -2.96 10.10 -9.89
C TYR A 359 -3.23 10.51 -8.44
N HIS A 360 -2.61 9.80 -7.51
CA HIS A 360 -2.51 10.13 -6.09
C HIS A 360 -1.18 10.85 -5.89
#